data_AF-A0A2E0A093-F1
#
_entry.id   AF-A0A2E0A093-F1
#
_cell.length_a   1.000
_cell.length_b   1.000
_cell.length_c   1.000
_cell.angle_alpha   90.00
_cell.angle_beta   90.00
_cell.angle_gamma   90.00
#
_symmetry.space_group_name_H-M   'P 1'
#
loop_
_entity.id
_entity.type
_entity.pdbx_description
1 polymer ?
#
loop_
_entity_poly.entity_id
_entity_poly.type
_entity_poly.pdbx_seq_one_letter_code
_entity_poly.pdbx_strand_id
1 'polypeptide(L)'
;MSVYASVEELAAVAINGWEELAQFASRNPDVTGVLLEARYRGENTDDEQSAKDDADTALDQLENLLSAVSRYADTYLNQRYRDLVPLAQQYYENTGLPYAVAVIALGRIYGLKQDDDMRKTIKAQEDYLRDLASGKASLDYTQPTTPDEPGRMTVSSRPSAFDMTGYDS
;
A
#
# COMPACT_ATOMS: atom_id res chain seq x y z
N MET A 1 8.58 -10.16 -7.56
CA MET A 1 7.94 -9.78 -6.28
C MET A 1 7.69 -8.29 -6.37
N SER A 2 6.47 -7.84 -6.09
CA SER A 2 6.11 -6.43 -6.25
C SER A 2 6.32 -5.68 -4.94
N VAL A 3 6.99 -4.53 -5.00
CA VAL A 3 7.03 -3.57 -3.91
C VAL A 3 5.97 -2.53 -4.24
N TYR A 4 4.99 -2.36 -3.36
CA TYR A 4 3.81 -1.55 -3.66
C TYR A 4 4.00 -0.06 -3.45
N ALA A 5 5.08 0.35 -2.79
CA ALA A 5 5.43 1.74 -2.56
C ALA A 5 6.93 1.96 -2.75
N SER A 6 7.28 3.14 -3.23
CA SER A 6 8.64 3.63 -3.44
C SER A 6 9.17 4.37 -2.20
N VAL A 7 10.49 4.60 -2.16
CA VAL A 7 11.10 5.42 -1.09
C VAL A 7 10.64 6.87 -1.20
N GLU A 8 10.35 7.36 -2.40
CA GLU A 8 9.78 8.70 -2.61
C GLU A 8 8.36 8.82 -2.01
N GLU A 9 7.51 7.80 -2.17
CA GLU A 9 6.19 7.78 -1.51
C GLU A 9 6.31 7.69 0.01
N LEU A 10 7.31 6.95 0.51
CA LEU A 10 7.63 6.92 1.95
C LEU A 10 8.05 8.30 2.46
N ALA A 11 8.88 9.03 1.69
CA ALA A 11 9.28 10.39 2.03
C ALA A 11 8.08 11.35 1.99
N ALA A 12 7.16 11.19 1.04
CA ALA A 12 5.98 12.04 0.94
C ALA A 12 5.01 11.92 2.13
N VAL A 13 4.99 10.77 2.82
CA VAL A 13 4.16 10.55 4.02
C VAL A 13 4.89 10.82 5.33
N ALA A 14 6.21 10.95 5.30
CA ALA A 14 7.02 11.32 6.46
C ALA A 14 6.73 12.78 6.88
N ILE A 15 6.86 13.08 8.18
CA ILE A 15 6.57 14.41 8.73
C ILE A 15 7.59 15.42 8.24
N ASN A 16 8.89 15.06 8.24
CA ASN A 16 9.97 15.92 7.74
C ASN A 16 10.60 15.38 6.43
N GLY A 17 9.87 14.55 5.70
CA GLY A 17 10.30 14.06 4.39
C GLY A 17 11.60 13.27 4.43
N TRP A 18 12.47 13.51 3.44
CA TRP A 18 13.76 12.85 3.29
C TRP A 18 14.70 13.01 4.49
N GLU A 19 14.63 14.15 5.19
CA GLU A 19 15.47 14.43 6.36
C GLU A 19 15.16 13.45 7.50
N GLU A 20 13.88 13.17 7.71
CA GLU A 20 13.45 12.19 8.70
C GLU A 20 13.93 10.78 8.33
N LEU A 21 13.76 10.38 7.07
CA LEU A 21 14.20 9.07 6.61
C LEU A 21 15.71 8.89 6.77
N ALA A 22 16.50 9.92 6.45
CA ALA A 22 17.94 9.91 6.63
C ALA A 22 18.34 9.70 8.10
N GLN A 23 17.71 10.44 9.03
CA GLN A 23 17.96 10.30 10.47
C GLN A 23 17.57 8.94 11.04
N PHE A 24 16.58 8.28 10.45
CA PHE A 24 16.16 6.95 10.90
C PHE A 24 16.99 5.82 10.30
N ALA A 25 17.31 5.92 9.01
CA ALA A 25 18.02 4.86 8.27
C ALA A 25 19.54 4.95 8.43
N SER A 26 20.09 6.12 8.76
CA SER A 26 21.50 6.33 9.00
C SER A 26 21.80 6.90 10.38
N ARG A 27 22.93 6.49 10.96
CA ARG A 27 23.49 7.12 12.17
C ARG A 27 24.58 8.13 11.84
N ASN A 28 24.96 8.22 10.57
CA ASN A 28 25.96 9.18 10.11
C ASN A 28 25.28 10.55 9.90
N PRO A 29 25.68 11.60 10.64
CA PRO A 29 25.09 12.94 10.49
C PRO A 29 25.35 13.58 9.12
N ASP A 30 26.33 13.09 8.36
CA ASP A 30 26.62 13.58 7.01
C ASP A 30 25.61 13.05 5.98
N VAL A 31 24.84 12.00 6.33
CA VAL A 31 23.70 11.53 5.54
C VAL A 31 22.51 12.43 5.84
N THR A 32 22.44 13.55 5.12
CA THR A 32 21.31 14.49 5.18
C THR A 32 20.15 14.02 4.30
N GLY A 33 18.96 14.58 4.52
CA GLY A 33 17.81 14.33 3.63
C GLY A 33 18.08 14.73 2.17
N VAL A 34 18.83 15.81 1.95
CA VAL A 34 19.20 16.27 0.61
C VAL A 34 20.12 15.26 -0.09
N LEU A 35 21.14 14.75 0.63
CA LEU A 35 22.01 13.72 0.09
C LEU A 35 21.21 12.45 -0.21
N LEU A 36 20.36 12.01 0.72
CA LEU A 36 19.55 10.80 0.53
C LEU A 36 18.62 10.90 -0.69
N GLU A 37 17.95 12.04 -0.88
CA GLU A 37 17.11 12.30 -2.05
C GLU A 37 17.94 12.31 -3.34
N ALA A 38 19.07 13.00 -3.36
CA ALA A 38 19.95 13.06 -4.53
C ALA A 38 20.44 11.66 -4.93
N ARG A 39 20.84 10.83 -3.96
CA ARG A 39 21.23 9.43 -4.20
C ARG A 39 20.07 8.62 -4.77
N TYR A 40 18.87 8.75 -4.22
CA TYR A 40 17.68 8.06 -4.73
C TYR A 40 17.37 8.44 -6.19
N ARG A 41 17.53 9.72 -6.56
CA ARG A 41 17.32 10.21 -7.93
C ARG A 41 18.46 9.87 -8.90
N GLY A 42 19.54 9.27 -8.42
CA GLY A 42 20.75 9.00 -9.22
C GLY A 42 21.55 10.25 -9.56
N GLU A 43 21.37 11.32 -8.79
CA GLU A 43 22.08 12.57 -8.94
C GLU A 43 23.47 12.48 -8.30
N ASN A 44 24.41 13.25 -8.85
CA ASN A 44 25.75 13.33 -8.30
C ASN A 44 25.89 14.61 -7.48
N THR A 45 26.42 14.48 -6.27
CA THR A 45 26.70 15.58 -5.36
C THR A 45 28.20 15.72 -5.11
N ASP A 46 28.65 16.82 -4.52
CA ASP A 46 30.05 17.02 -4.15
C ASP A 46 30.40 16.44 -2.76
N ASP A 47 29.47 15.70 -2.14
CA ASP A 47 29.68 15.06 -0.84
C ASP A 47 30.78 13.99 -0.87
N GLU A 48 31.33 13.72 0.31
CA GLU A 48 32.35 12.69 0.51
C GLU A 48 31.85 11.30 0.10
N GLN A 49 32.72 10.48 -0.48
CA GLN A 49 32.34 9.14 -0.94
C GLN A 49 31.80 8.27 0.18
N SER A 50 32.36 8.37 1.39
CA SER A 50 31.86 7.65 2.58
C SER A 50 30.42 8.02 2.93
N ALA A 51 30.05 9.30 2.83
CA ALA A 51 28.68 9.75 3.09
C ALA A 51 27.71 9.22 2.01
N LYS A 52 28.17 9.16 0.75
CA LYS A 52 27.39 8.57 -0.35
C LYS A 52 27.17 7.06 -0.16
N ASP A 53 28.20 6.33 0.25
CA ASP A 53 28.11 4.88 0.51
C ASP A 53 27.16 4.59 1.69
N ASP A 54 27.20 5.42 2.75
CA ASP A 54 26.27 5.33 3.88
C ASP A 54 24.83 5.69 3.47
N ALA A 55 24.64 6.67 2.59
CA ALA A 55 23.34 7.03 2.04
C ALA A 55 22.76 5.91 1.17
N ASP A 56 23.57 5.27 0.32
CA ASP A 56 23.16 4.11 -0.47
C ASP A 56 22.75 2.94 0.45
N THR A 57 23.51 2.71 1.52
CA THR A 57 23.16 1.71 2.54
C THR A 57 21.85 2.05 3.25
N ALA A 58 21.58 3.32 3.51
CA ALA A 58 20.33 3.78 4.11
C ALA A 58 19.13 3.56 3.16
N LEU A 59 19.30 3.83 1.85
CA LEU A 59 18.29 3.53 0.83
C LEU A 59 17.97 2.03 0.76
N ASP A 60 19.00 1.18 0.75
CA ASP A 60 18.82 -0.28 0.77
C ASP A 60 17.98 -0.73 1.97
N GLN A 61 18.18 -0.13 3.15
CA GLN A 61 17.39 -0.45 4.35
C GLN A 61 15.92 -0.05 4.20
N LEU A 62 15.64 1.13 3.63
CA LEU A 62 14.29 1.61 3.38
C LEU A 62 13.57 0.75 2.35
N GLU A 63 14.24 0.36 1.27
CA GLU A 63 13.71 -0.55 0.25
C GLU A 63 13.40 -1.94 0.82
N ASN A 64 14.31 -2.48 1.64
CA ASN A 64 14.09 -3.75 2.33
C ASN A 64 12.88 -3.70 3.27
N LEU A 65 12.68 -2.58 3.97
CA LEU A 65 11.51 -2.35 4.79
C LEU A 65 10.23 -2.33 3.96
N LEU A 66 10.20 -1.57 2.86
CA LEU A 66 9.05 -1.49 1.95
C LEU A 66 8.72 -2.86 1.34
N SER A 67 9.73 -3.65 1.00
CA SER A 67 9.57 -5.04 0.54
C SER A 67 8.95 -5.92 1.63
N ALA A 68 9.40 -5.79 2.89
CA ALA A 68 8.83 -6.54 4.02
C ALA A 68 7.38 -6.13 4.34
N VAL A 69 7.02 -4.86 4.16
CA VAL A 69 5.64 -4.38 4.34
C VAL A 69 4.76 -4.79 3.16
N SER A 70 5.28 -4.78 1.93
CA SER A 70 4.57 -5.27 0.76
C SER A 70 4.22 -6.76 0.88
N ARG A 71 5.16 -7.57 1.40
CA ARG A 71 4.90 -8.98 1.77
C ARG A 71 3.80 -9.13 2.81
N TYR A 72 3.74 -8.21 3.77
CA TYR A 72 2.68 -8.20 4.77
C TYR A 72 1.34 -7.87 4.12
N ALA A 73 1.27 -6.88 3.23
CA ALA A 73 0.08 -6.56 2.45
C ALA A 73 -0.36 -7.74 1.56
N ASP A 74 0.58 -8.48 0.95
CA ASP A 74 0.29 -9.69 0.17
C ASP A 74 -0.49 -10.74 0.97
N THR A 75 -0.30 -10.84 2.29
CA THR A 75 -1.06 -11.78 3.13
C THR A 75 -2.56 -11.48 3.15
N TYR A 76 -2.94 -10.21 2.97
CA TYR A 76 -4.33 -9.77 2.82
C TYR A 76 -4.81 -9.94 1.39
N LEU A 77 -4.00 -9.51 0.42
CA LEU A 77 -4.35 -9.55 -1.00
C LEU A 77 -4.53 -10.99 -1.51
N ASN A 78 -3.73 -11.94 -1.01
CA ASN A 78 -3.83 -13.37 -1.35
C ASN A 78 -5.17 -14.01 -0.98
N GLN A 79 -6.01 -13.37 -0.15
CA GLN A 79 -7.33 -13.89 0.21
C GLN A 79 -8.34 -13.70 -0.93
N ARG A 80 -8.18 -12.65 -1.75
CA ARG A 80 -9.13 -12.28 -2.80
C ARG A 80 -8.50 -12.19 -4.20
N TYR A 81 -7.26 -11.74 -4.30
CA TYR A 81 -6.54 -11.50 -5.56
C TYR A 81 -5.44 -12.55 -5.81
N ARG A 82 -5.59 -13.78 -5.29
CA ARG A 82 -4.55 -14.83 -5.32
C ARG A 82 -3.91 -15.01 -6.71
N ASP A 83 -4.72 -15.01 -7.76
CA ASP A 83 -4.25 -15.25 -9.14
C ASP A 83 -3.51 -14.04 -9.74
N LEU A 84 -3.60 -12.88 -9.09
CA LEU A 84 -2.94 -11.64 -9.49
C LEU A 84 -1.71 -11.33 -8.64
N VAL A 85 -1.48 -12.03 -7.53
CA VAL A 85 -0.33 -11.77 -6.64
C VAL A 85 0.91 -12.52 -7.16
N PRO A 86 2.07 -11.86 -7.28
CA PRO A 86 2.33 -10.45 -6.98
C PRO A 86 1.71 -9.51 -8.02
N LEU A 87 0.96 -8.49 -7.55
CA LEU A 87 0.21 -7.58 -8.42
C LEU A 87 1.17 -6.81 -9.32
N ALA A 88 0.89 -6.76 -10.62
CA ALA A 88 1.56 -5.87 -11.54
C ALA A 88 1.23 -4.40 -11.21
N GLN A 89 2.18 -3.50 -11.43
CA GLN A 89 2.09 -2.07 -11.09
C GLN A 89 0.78 -1.41 -11.55
N GLN A 90 0.39 -1.67 -12.79
CA GLN A 90 -0.84 -1.17 -13.41
C GLN A 90 -2.14 -1.45 -12.61
N TYR A 91 -2.13 -2.44 -11.70
CA TYR A 91 -3.30 -2.81 -10.91
C TYR A 91 -3.39 -2.09 -9.56
N TYR A 92 -2.33 -1.40 -9.13
CA TYR A 92 -2.31 -0.77 -7.81
C TYR A 92 -1.78 0.67 -7.79
N GLU A 93 -1.04 1.13 -8.81
CA GLU A 93 -0.35 2.43 -8.79
C GLU A 93 -1.30 3.62 -8.60
N ASN A 94 -2.53 3.54 -9.09
CA ASN A 94 -3.54 4.60 -8.96
C ASN A 94 -4.55 4.33 -7.82
N THR A 95 -4.20 3.46 -6.87
CA THR A 95 -5.07 3.06 -5.76
C THR A 95 -4.53 3.58 -4.43
N GLY A 96 -5.23 3.30 -3.33
CA GLY A 96 -4.74 3.58 -1.98
C GLY A 96 -3.61 2.64 -1.50
N LEU A 97 -3.24 1.60 -2.26
CA LEU A 97 -2.28 0.58 -1.82
C LEU A 97 -0.85 1.13 -1.59
N PRO A 98 -0.27 1.93 -2.49
CA PRO A 98 1.05 2.52 -2.24
C PRO A 98 1.09 3.36 -0.96
N TYR A 99 0.08 4.23 -0.79
CA TYR A 99 -0.06 5.04 0.42
C TYR A 99 -0.18 4.19 1.69
N ALA A 100 -1.02 3.15 1.67
CA ALA A 100 -1.18 2.26 2.81
C ALA A 100 0.14 1.57 3.19
N VAL A 101 0.91 1.09 2.20
CA VAL A 101 2.21 0.46 2.44
C VAL A 101 3.24 1.45 2.96
N ALA A 102 3.31 2.67 2.39
CA ALA A 102 4.20 3.73 2.85
C ALA A 102 3.93 4.11 4.32
N VAL A 103 2.66 4.33 4.70
CA VAL A 103 2.27 4.69 6.08
C VAL A 103 2.57 3.55 7.06
N ILE A 104 2.28 2.29 6.70
CA ILE A 104 2.59 1.15 7.57
C ILE A 104 4.12 1.00 7.73
N ALA A 105 4.89 1.22 6.66
CA ALA A 105 6.35 1.24 6.72
C ALA A 105 6.87 2.35 7.64
N LEU A 106 6.35 3.56 7.49
CA LEU A 106 6.68 4.68 8.39
C LEU A 106 6.36 4.32 9.85
N GLY A 107 5.21 3.71 10.11
CA GLY A 107 4.87 3.20 11.43
C GLY A 107 5.93 2.25 11.99
N ARG A 108 6.45 1.33 11.19
CA ARG A 108 7.53 0.42 11.62
C ARG A 108 8.83 1.14 11.93
N ILE A 109 9.15 2.22 11.22
CA ILE A 109 10.33 3.08 11.50
C ILE A 109 10.19 3.73 12.87
N TYR A 110 9.03 4.33 13.17
CA TYR A 110 8.78 4.97 14.46
C TYR A 110 8.75 3.99 15.64
N GLY A 111 8.31 2.75 15.41
CA GLY A 111 8.25 1.70 16.42
C GLY A 111 7.44 2.15 17.66
N LEU A 112 8.08 2.21 18.82
CA LEU A 112 7.44 2.61 20.09
C LEU A 112 7.27 4.14 20.26
N LYS A 113 7.86 4.96 19.38
CA LYS A 113 7.81 6.43 19.46
C LYS A 113 6.56 7.04 18.79
N GLN A 114 5.61 6.20 18.38
CA GLN A 114 4.39 6.67 17.72
C GLN A 114 3.48 7.42 18.70
N ASP A 115 3.07 8.63 18.31
CA ASP A 115 1.98 9.33 19.00
C ASP A 115 0.62 8.65 18.73
N ASP A 116 -0.45 9.17 19.37
CA ASP A 116 -1.79 8.63 19.21
C ASP A 116 -2.36 8.81 17.80
N ASP A 117 -2.00 9.88 17.10
CA ASP A 117 -2.56 10.21 15.79
C ASP A 117 -1.89 9.39 14.69
N MET A 118 -0.59 9.17 14.79
CA MET A 118 0.17 8.21 13.98
C MET A 118 -0.39 6.80 14.14
N ARG A 119 -0.64 6.35 15.39
CA ARG A 119 -1.24 5.03 15.65
C ARG A 119 -2.61 4.87 15.02
N LYS A 120 -3.47 5.89 15.10
CA LYS A 120 -4.79 5.87 14.43
C LYS A 120 -4.64 5.80 12.91
N THR A 121 -3.68 6.54 12.36
CA THR A 121 -3.44 6.61 10.91
C THR A 121 -2.94 5.27 10.38
N ILE A 122 -1.96 4.64 11.05
CA ILE A 122 -1.49 3.29 10.73
C ILE A 122 -2.63 2.28 10.83
N LYS A 123 -3.40 2.34 11.92
CA LYS A 123 -4.54 1.46 12.11
C LYS A 123 -5.56 1.58 10.97
N ALA A 124 -5.85 2.79 10.52
CA ALA A 124 -6.76 3.01 9.38
C ALA A 124 -6.25 2.35 8.10
N GLN A 125 -4.94 2.34 7.86
CA GLN A 125 -4.35 1.67 6.69
C GLN A 125 -4.35 0.14 6.83
N GLU A 126 -4.12 -0.39 8.04
CA GLU A 126 -4.30 -1.83 8.29
C GLU A 126 -5.76 -2.27 8.10
N ASP A 127 -6.72 -1.45 8.56
CA ASP A 127 -8.14 -1.72 8.39
C ASP A 127 -8.52 -1.64 6.89
N TYR A 128 -7.93 -0.73 6.11
CA TYR A 128 -8.06 -0.72 4.64
C TYR A 128 -7.58 -2.02 3.99
N LEU A 129 -6.44 -2.58 4.40
CA LEU A 129 -5.96 -3.89 3.89
C LEU A 129 -6.94 -5.02 4.24
N ARG A 130 -7.56 -4.99 5.43
CA ARG A 130 -8.61 -5.96 5.81
C ARG A 130 -9.88 -5.79 4.97
N ASP A 131 -10.23 -4.55 4.65
CA ASP A 131 -11.39 -4.25 3.81
C ASP A 131 -11.16 -4.69 2.37
N LEU A 132 -9.93 -4.61 1.84
CA LEU A 132 -9.55 -5.20 0.55
C LEU A 132 -9.70 -6.73 0.57
N ALA A 133 -9.22 -7.38 1.63
CA ALA A 133 -9.28 -8.84 1.79
C ALA A 133 -10.72 -9.36 1.92
N SER A 134 -11.56 -8.64 2.69
CA SER A 134 -12.99 -8.99 2.88
C SER A 134 -13.90 -8.53 1.75
N GLY A 135 -13.38 -7.72 0.84
CA GLY A 135 -14.07 -7.19 -0.32
C GLY A 135 -15.00 -6.01 -0.08
N LYS A 136 -14.92 -5.38 1.10
CA LYS A 136 -15.58 -4.10 1.40
C LYS A 136 -14.94 -2.93 0.65
N ALA A 137 -13.65 -3.02 0.41
CA ALA A 137 -12.91 -2.17 -0.52
C ALA A 137 -12.46 -3.01 -1.71
N SER A 138 -12.25 -2.37 -2.85
CA SER A 138 -11.61 -2.99 -4.00
C SER A 138 -10.47 -2.10 -4.47
N LEU A 139 -9.45 -2.71 -5.06
CA LEU A 139 -8.57 -1.96 -5.94
C LEU A 139 -9.47 -1.45 -7.09
N ASP A 140 -9.19 -0.30 -7.69
CA ASP A 140 -9.89 0.20 -8.91
C ASP A 140 -9.65 -0.70 -10.15
N TYR A 141 -9.28 -1.96 -9.91
CA TYR A 141 -9.27 -3.06 -10.82
C TYR A 141 -10.71 -3.48 -11.14
N THR A 142 -11.15 -3.16 -12.36
CA THR A 142 -12.25 -3.89 -12.98
C THR A 142 -11.72 -5.27 -13.37
N GLN A 143 -12.09 -6.29 -12.60
CA GLN A 143 -11.89 -7.68 -12.99
C GLN A 143 -12.49 -7.85 -14.40
N PRO A 144 -11.74 -8.38 -15.40
CA PRO A 144 -12.39 -8.80 -16.63
C PRO A 144 -13.44 -9.81 -16.17
N THR A 145 -14.72 -9.50 -16.38
CA THR A 145 -15.80 -10.44 -16.12
C THR A 145 -15.40 -11.73 -16.77
N THR A 146 -15.12 -12.76 -15.97
CA THR A 146 -15.08 -14.11 -16.47
C THR A 146 -16.38 -14.26 -17.27
N PRO A 147 -16.33 -14.58 -18.57
CA PRO A 147 -17.56 -14.90 -19.28
C PRO A 147 -18.26 -15.96 -18.44
N ASP A 148 -19.50 -15.70 -18.02
CA ASP A 148 -20.34 -16.73 -17.43
C ASP A 148 -20.21 -17.96 -18.34
N GLU A 149 -19.69 -19.06 -17.81
CA GLU A 149 -19.74 -20.34 -18.53
C GLU A 149 -21.21 -20.55 -18.91
N PRO A 150 -21.54 -20.71 -20.20
CA PRO A 150 -22.92 -20.83 -20.64
C PRO A 150 -23.46 -22.17 -20.14
N GLY A 151 -24.12 -22.17 -18.98
CA GLY A 151 -24.60 -23.43 -18.43
C GLY A 151 -25.37 -23.42 -17.11
N ARG A 152 -25.36 -22.34 -16.32
CA ARG A 152 -26.21 -22.28 -15.11
C ARG A 152 -27.30 -21.24 -15.23
N MET A 153 -28.47 -21.71 -15.67
CA MET A 153 -29.74 -21.03 -15.41
C MET A 153 -29.91 -20.88 -13.89
N THR A 154 -29.66 -19.68 -13.36
CA THR A 154 -30.23 -19.28 -12.08
C THR A 154 -31.69 -18.92 -12.33
N VAL A 155 -32.59 -19.88 -12.10
CA VAL A 155 -34.02 -19.63 -12.05
C VAL A 155 -34.29 -18.72 -10.85
N SER A 156 -34.42 -17.42 -11.11
CA SER A 156 -35.05 -16.48 -10.21
C SER A 156 -36.56 -16.70 -10.27
N SER A 157 -37.10 -17.51 -9.37
CA SER A 157 -38.53 -17.51 -9.11
C SER A 157 -38.90 -16.23 -8.36
N ARG A 158 -39.55 -15.29 -9.07
CA ARG A 158 -40.30 -14.17 -8.47
C ARG A 158 -41.27 -14.72 -7.42
N PRO A 159 -41.34 -14.16 -6.20
CA PRO A 159 -42.53 -14.32 -5.38
C PRO A 159 -43.66 -13.52 -6.03
N SER A 160 -44.62 -14.24 -6.61
CA SER A 160 -45.89 -13.68 -7.06
C SER A 160 -46.68 -13.20 -5.84
N ALA A 161 -46.70 -11.90 -5.58
CA ALA A 161 -47.65 -11.31 -4.65
C ALA A 161 -49.05 -11.36 -5.30
N PHE A 162 -49.92 -12.17 -4.71
CA PHE A 162 -51.34 -12.24 -5.01
C PHE A 162 -51.98 -10.85 -4.86
N ASP A 163 -52.66 -10.39 -5.91
CA ASP A 163 -53.50 -9.20 -5.92
C ASP A 163 -54.93 -9.61 -5.48
N MET A 164 -55.29 -9.29 -4.24
CA MET A 164 -56.64 -9.51 -3.71
C MET A 164 -57.54 -8.32 -4.10
N THR A 165 -58.21 -8.49 -5.24
CA THR A 165 -59.62 -8.13 -5.48
C THR A 165 -60.18 -6.94 -4.67
N GLY A 166 -60.29 -5.79 -5.35
CA GLY A 166 -61.40 -4.88 -5.12
C GLY A 166 -62.71 -5.55 -5.52
N TYR A 167 -63.65 -5.67 -4.58
CA TYR A 167 -65.04 -6.02 -4.85
C TYR A 167 -65.90 -4.81 -4.49
N ASP A 168 -66.39 -4.16 -5.54
CA ASP A 168 -67.40 -3.11 -5.54
C ASP A 168 -68.77 -3.82 -5.54
N SER A 169 -69.62 -3.57 -4.56
CA SER A 169 -71.09 -3.73 -4.54
C SER A 169 -71.68 -3.16 -3.25
#